data_AF-A0A914M919-F1
#
_entry.id   AF-A0A914M919-F1
#
_cell.length_a   1.000
_cell.length_b   1.000
_cell.length_c   1.000
_cell.angle_alpha   90.00
_cell.angle_beta   90.00
_cell.angle_gamma   90.00
#
_symmetry.space_group_name_H-M   'P 1'
#
loop_
_entity.id
_entity.type
_entity.pdbx_description
1 polymer ?
#
loop_
_entity_poly.entity_id
_entity_poly.type
_entity_poly.pdbx_seq_one_letter_code
_entity_poly.pdbx_strand_id
1 'polypeptide(L)'
;MLTALTGDNHFLIFKVLFVVTTCRPLSLLVLGSTGATALGKHAMLGRDNHGSVFHKINMDDGEPFGVIAGNSKQHWSNVAAVWAGEHERLLYDRLTHGYNVLARPVKNESAPIIVHLGMDLQAIIDIDEKAQIMQTNIWVRMNWEDIFLTWDPAEYGDIKEVRLPITSIWKPDVLLYNSVDQRFDTLWPVNAIVKYNGSVTWIPPAIIRSSCRIDVTSFPFDDQTCAMKFGSWTYSGFFTDLYNDSVSLDPYTPNGEWNLLSVQSVRNRLVYDCCPEPYVDVTFLISVRRRTLYYGSFYF
;
A
#
# COMPACT_ATOMS: atom_id res chain seq x y z
N MET A 1 -25.42 44.87 33.02
CA MET A 1 -24.88 44.52 34.35
C MET A 1 -24.21 43.18 34.19
N LEU A 2 -22.92 43.04 33.84
CA LEU A 2 -21.69 43.65 34.38
C LEU A 2 -21.49 43.30 35.86
N THR A 3 -20.73 42.24 36.10
CA THR A 3 -19.77 42.13 37.21
C THR A 3 -18.63 41.22 36.77
N ALA A 4 -17.47 41.85 36.59
CA ALA A 4 -16.17 41.23 36.45
C ALA A 4 -15.58 40.95 37.84
N LEU A 5 -14.82 39.87 37.99
CA LEU A 5 -13.73 39.79 38.95
C LEU A 5 -12.48 39.26 38.24
N THR A 6 -11.43 40.05 38.41
CA THR A 6 -10.08 40.02 37.87
C THR A 6 -9.16 39.05 38.63
N GLY A 7 -8.09 38.56 37.99
CA GLY A 7 -6.91 38.04 38.71
C GLY A 7 -6.05 37.07 37.91
N ASP A 8 -4.99 37.59 37.28
CA ASP A 8 -3.97 36.93 36.47
C ASP A 8 -3.09 35.91 37.23
N ASN A 9 -2.65 34.83 36.55
CA ASN A 9 -1.23 34.60 36.25
C ASN A 9 -0.98 33.42 35.27
N HIS A 10 -0.10 33.70 34.32
CA HIS A 10 0.34 32.98 33.13
C HIS A 10 0.83 31.53 33.30
N PHE A 11 0.61 30.67 32.28
CA PHE A 11 1.66 30.17 31.37
C PHE A 11 1.08 29.56 30.08
N LEU A 12 1.79 29.76 28.97
CA LEU A 12 1.33 29.81 27.58
C LEU A 12 1.13 28.46 26.87
N ILE A 13 0.09 28.40 26.04
CA ILE A 13 -0.21 27.36 25.03
C ILE A 13 0.39 27.80 23.69
N PHE A 14 1.29 27.00 23.11
CA PHE A 14 1.76 27.21 21.73
C PHE A 14 0.77 26.58 20.72
N LYS A 15 0.07 27.43 19.97
CA LYS A 15 -0.55 27.10 18.68
C LYS A 15 0.35 27.69 17.58
N VAL A 16 0.92 26.84 16.73
CA VAL A 16 1.71 27.25 15.57
C VAL A 16 0.79 27.30 14.35
N LEU A 17 0.61 28.50 13.81
CA LEU A 17 -0.03 28.79 12.53
C LEU A 17 1.08 29.30 11.59
N PHE A 18 1.47 28.54 10.57
CA PHE A 18 2.40 29.02 9.54
C PHE A 18 1.65 29.50 8.31
N VAL A 19 1.86 30.79 8.02
CA VAL A 19 1.42 31.52 6.83
C VAL A 19 2.36 31.23 5.67
N VAL A 20 1.77 31.02 4.51
CA VAL A 20 2.41 30.81 3.21
C VAL A 20 3.16 32.09 2.79
N THR A 21 4.44 31.97 2.42
CA THR A 21 5.15 33.03 1.68
C THR A 21 5.90 32.44 0.49
N THR A 22 5.55 32.96 -0.68
CA THR A 22 6.07 32.65 -2.02
C THR A 22 7.45 33.27 -2.26
N CYS A 23 8.37 32.52 -2.88
CA CYS A 23 9.67 33.03 -3.32
C CYS A 23 9.73 33.04 -4.86
N ARG A 24 9.93 34.22 -5.46
CA ARG A 24 10.30 34.43 -6.89
C ARG A 24 11.61 35.25 -6.94
N PRO A 25 12.44 35.07 -7.98
CA PRO A 25 13.84 35.48 -7.98
C PRO A 25 14.08 36.92 -8.46
N LEU A 26 15.18 37.50 -7.96
CA LEU A 26 15.69 38.83 -8.28
C LEU A 26 16.41 38.83 -9.65
N SER A 27 16.14 39.85 -10.46
CA SER A 27 16.85 40.18 -11.71
C SER A 27 17.86 41.32 -11.43
N LEU A 28 19.05 41.26 -12.01
CA LEU A 28 19.96 42.41 -12.10
C LEU A 28 20.43 42.60 -13.56
N LEU A 29 20.22 43.80 -14.08
CA LEU A 29 20.62 44.30 -15.40
C LEU A 29 22.11 44.72 -15.43
N VAL A 30 22.80 44.49 -16.56
CA VAL A 30 23.86 45.37 -17.07
C VAL A 30 23.71 45.51 -18.60
N LEU A 31 23.89 46.75 -19.09
CA LEU A 31 23.61 47.27 -20.43
C LEU A 31 24.77 47.08 -21.44
N GLY A 32 24.41 46.79 -22.71
CA GLY A 32 24.87 47.50 -23.93
C GLY A 32 26.14 47.05 -24.68
N SER A 33 26.00 46.49 -25.90
CA SER A 33 26.32 47.13 -27.19
C SER A 33 26.47 46.11 -28.36
N THR A 34 25.79 46.43 -29.47
CA THR A 34 25.94 46.02 -30.88
C THR A 34 27.06 45.07 -31.32
N GLY A 35 26.70 44.06 -32.15
CA GLY A 35 27.63 43.43 -33.10
C GLY A 35 27.36 41.94 -33.35
N ALA A 36 26.70 41.62 -34.47
CA ALA A 36 26.54 40.24 -34.94
C ALA A 36 27.85 39.72 -35.54
N THR A 37 28.43 38.65 -35.00
CA THR A 37 29.23 37.67 -35.77
C THR A 37 29.35 36.35 -35.01
N ALA A 38 29.23 35.25 -35.75
CA ALA A 38 29.32 33.87 -35.29
C ALA A 38 30.66 33.55 -34.60
N LEU A 39 30.62 32.73 -33.52
CA LEU A 39 31.49 31.56 -33.27
C LEU A 39 31.35 31.09 -31.80
N GLY A 40 31.30 29.76 -31.60
CA GLY A 40 31.83 29.09 -30.39
C GLY A 40 30.92 28.98 -29.15
N LYS A 41 30.15 27.88 -29.03
CA LYS A 41 29.63 27.44 -27.72
C LYS A 41 30.75 26.75 -26.94
N HIS A 42 31.29 27.39 -25.91
CA HIS A 42 32.05 26.72 -24.84
C HIS A 42 31.06 26.06 -23.86
N ALA A 43 31.11 24.74 -23.73
CA ALA A 43 30.46 24.00 -22.64
C ALA A 43 31.52 23.62 -21.59
N MET A 44 31.25 23.94 -20.33
CA MET A 44 32.08 23.51 -19.19
C MET A 44 31.92 22.00 -18.97
N LEU A 45 33.04 21.28 -18.93
CA LEU A 45 33.11 19.85 -18.61
C LEU A 45 33.41 19.70 -17.11
N GLY A 46 32.43 19.23 -16.34
CA GLY A 46 32.65 18.66 -15.00
C GLY A 46 32.97 17.18 -15.12
N ARG A 47 33.99 16.70 -14.39
CA ARG A 47 34.53 15.33 -14.44
C ARG A 47 34.44 14.71 -13.05
N ASP A 48 33.70 13.61 -12.93
CA ASP A 48 33.74 12.74 -11.75
C ASP A 48 34.57 11.47 -12.04
N ASN A 49 35.15 10.89 -10.98
CA ASN A 49 36.25 9.92 -11.00
C ASN A 49 35.94 8.49 -11.52
N HIS A 50 34.87 8.29 -12.30
CA HIS A 50 34.55 7.00 -12.91
C HIS A 50 34.12 7.13 -14.39
N GLY A 51 34.97 7.78 -15.20
CA GLY A 51 35.22 7.41 -16.61
C GLY A 51 34.05 7.12 -17.56
N SER A 52 32.88 7.75 -17.39
CA SER A 52 31.71 7.54 -18.26
C SER A 52 31.31 8.85 -18.95
N VAL A 53 31.27 8.82 -20.28
CA VAL A 53 30.90 9.96 -21.15
C VAL A 53 29.39 9.92 -21.38
N PHE A 54 28.66 10.96 -20.99
CA PHE A 54 27.26 11.12 -21.38
C PHE A 54 27.18 11.45 -22.88
N HIS A 55 26.55 10.57 -23.67
CA HIS A 55 26.14 10.90 -25.03
C HIS A 55 24.79 11.63 -25.00
N LYS A 56 24.76 12.78 -25.68
CA LYS A 56 23.57 13.60 -25.90
C LYS A 56 22.66 12.87 -26.91
N ILE A 57 21.49 12.43 -26.47
CA ILE A 57 20.48 11.91 -27.38
C ILE A 57 19.73 13.12 -27.96
N ASN A 58 20.09 13.53 -29.18
CA ASN A 58 19.22 14.35 -30.00
C ASN A 58 18.13 13.42 -30.55
N MET A 59 16.87 13.69 -30.20
CA MET A 59 15.72 13.16 -30.92
C MET A 59 15.51 14.08 -32.12
N ASP A 60 16.10 13.73 -33.25
CA ASP A 60 15.65 14.12 -34.59
C ASP A 60 16.36 13.18 -35.57
N ASP A 61 15.63 12.78 -36.61
CA ASP A 61 16.03 11.94 -37.75
C ASP A 61 15.88 10.41 -37.56
N GLY A 62 14.77 9.90 -38.09
CA GLY A 62 14.56 8.47 -38.30
C GLY A 62 15.27 7.98 -39.57
N GLU A 63 16.19 7.05 -39.39
CA GLU A 63 16.72 6.10 -40.39
C GLU A 63 17.16 4.82 -39.63
N PRO A 64 17.07 3.61 -40.21
CA PRO A 64 17.20 2.35 -39.48
C PRO A 64 18.66 2.01 -39.20
N PHE A 65 18.97 1.73 -37.93
CA PHE A 65 20.33 1.38 -37.50
C PHE A 65 20.79 0.03 -38.07
N GLY A 66 21.95 0.05 -38.72
CA GLY A 66 22.64 -1.10 -39.29
C GLY A 66 23.10 -2.12 -38.24
N VAL A 67 22.98 -3.39 -38.63
CA VAL A 67 23.33 -4.58 -37.84
C VAL A 67 24.85 -4.82 -37.89
N ILE A 68 25.51 -4.87 -36.74
CA ILE A 68 26.84 -5.47 -36.60
C ILE A 68 26.64 -6.96 -36.32
N ALA A 69 27.08 -7.81 -37.24
CA ALA A 69 27.00 -9.26 -37.13
C ALA A 69 27.95 -9.80 -36.04
N GLY A 70 27.36 -10.21 -34.90
CA GLY A 70 28.01 -11.03 -33.88
C GLY A 70 27.23 -12.32 -33.67
N ASN A 71 27.84 -13.46 -33.99
CA ASN A 71 27.24 -14.78 -33.84
C ASN A 71 27.01 -15.14 -32.37
N SER A 72 25.81 -14.86 -31.85
CA SER A 72 25.19 -15.66 -30.79
C SER A 72 23.68 -15.63 -30.99
N LYS A 73 23.10 -16.77 -31.39
CA LYS A 73 21.65 -16.95 -31.48
C LYS A 73 21.09 -17.08 -30.07
N GLN A 74 20.98 -15.97 -29.34
CA GLN A 74 20.04 -15.89 -28.24
C GLN A 74 18.66 -15.68 -28.84
N HIS A 75 17.81 -16.70 -28.69
CA HIS A 75 16.42 -16.67 -29.10
C HIS A 75 15.65 -15.79 -28.11
N TRP A 76 15.71 -14.47 -28.28
CA TRP A 76 14.80 -13.54 -27.63
C TRP A 76 13.42 -13.79 -28.22
N SER A 77 12.62 -14.61 -27.54
CA SER A 77 11.17 -14.65 -27.76
C SER A 77 10.66 -13.20 -27.79
N ASN A 78 9.87 -12.87 -28.81
CA ASN A 78 9.24 -11.56 -29.00
C ASN A 78 8.51 -11.14 -27.71
N VAL A 79 9.20 -10.44 -26.82
CA VAL A 79 8.55 -9.68 -25.75
C VAL A 79 8.07 -8.43 -26.44
N ALA A 80 6.79 -8.42 -26.84
CA ALA A 80 6.14 -7.20 -27.27
C ALA A 80 6.34 -6.16 -26.17
N ALA A 81 7.03 -5.07 -26.48
CA ALA A 81 7.12 -3.93 -25.59
C ALA A 81 5.70 -3.45 -25.28
N VAL A 82 5.34 -3.40 -24.00
CA VAL A 82 4.03 -2.93 -23.54
C VAL A 82 4.10 -1.42 -23.43
N TRP A 83 3.58 -0.72 -24.45
CA TRP A 83 3.47 0.73 -24.45
C TRP A 83 2.12 1.12 -23.85
N ALA A 84 2.11 2.10 -22.95
CA ALA A 84 0.89 2.82 -22.63
C ALA A 84 0.35 3.46 -23.91
N GLY A 85 -0.83 3.02 -24.36
CA GLY A 85 -1.44 3.43 -25.62
C GLY A 85 -2.54 4.47 -25.43
N GLU A 86 -2.96 5.10 -26.53
CA GLU A 86 -4.11 6.03 -26.54
C GLU A 86 -5.40 5.36 -26.00
N HIS A 87 -5.60 4.06 -26.27
CA HIS A 87 -6.71 3.30 -25.71
C HIS A 87 -6.68 3.22 -24.19
N GLU A 88 -5.51 3.06 -23.57
CA GLU A 88 -5.37 3.02 -22.11
C GLU A 88 -5.68 4.39 -21.50
N ARG A 89 -5.20 5.47 -22.13
CA ARG A 89 -5.49 6.85 -21.72
C ARG A 89 -6.99 7.14 -21.74
N LEU A 90 -7.66 6.80 -22.84
CA LEU A 90 -9.12 6.96 -22.98
C LEU A 90 -9.89 6.11 -21.96
N LEU A 91 -9.40 4.92 -21.66
CA LEU A 91 -10.01 4.05 -20.64
C LEU A 91 -9.89 4.67 -19.24
N TYR A 92 -8.74 5.23 -18.86
CA TYR A 92 -8.59 5.94 -17.58
C TYR A 92 -9.52 7.15 -17.50
N ASP A 93 -9.60 7.96 -18.56
CA ASP A 93 -10.53 9.09 -18.61
C ASP A 93 -11.98 8.62 -18.41
N ARG A 94 -12.39 7.54 -19.10
CA ARG A 94 -13.74 6.97 -19.00
C ARG A 94 -14.04 6.39 -17.61
N LEU A 95 -13.10 5.68 -16.99
CA LEU A 95 -13.30 5.06 -15.67
C LEU A 95 -13.35 6.10 -14.54
N THR A 96 -12.62 7.19 -14.68
CA THR A 96 -12.56 8.25 -13.66
C THR A 96 -13.68 9.29 -13.83
N HIS A 97 -14.23 9.44 -15.02
CA HIS A 97 -15.28 10.41 -15.29
C HIS A 97 -16.59 10.09 -14.55
N GLY A 98 -16.93 10.93 -13.56
CA GLY A 98 -18.18 10.79 -12.81
C GLY A 98 -18.19 9.68 -11.77
N TYR A 99 -17.06 9.01 -11.52
CA TYR A 99 -16.96 8.00 -10.47
C TYR A 99 -16.99 8.65 -9.08
N ASN A 100 -17.87 8.17 -8.20
CA ASN A 100 -18.01 8.66 -6.85
C ASN A 100 -17.37 7.70 -5.84
N VAL A 101 -16.20 8.08 -5.34
CA VAL A 101 -15.39 7.32 -4.37
C VAL A 101 -16.12 7.04 -3.04
N LEU A 102 -17.12 7.85 -2.69
CA LEU A 102 -17.88 7.70 -1.44
C LEU A 102 -19.04 6.71 -1.58
N ALA A 103 -19.50 6.42 -2.80
CA ALA A 103 -20.63 5.56 -3.04
C ALA A 103 -20.18 4.09 -3.09
N ARG A 104 -20.86 3.22 -2.32
CA ARG A 104 -20.61 1.78 -2.36
C ARG A 104 -21.00 1.20 -3.72
N PRO A 105 -20.13 0.43 -4.40
CA PRO A 105 -20.37 0.01 -5.78
C PRO A 105 -21.25 -1.24 -5.88
N VAL A 106 -22.54 -1.10 -5.57
CA VAL A 106 -23.54 -2.19 -5.64
C VAL A 106 -24.63 -1.90 -6.66
N LYS A 107 -25.13 -2.94 -7.32
CA LYS A 107 -26.24 -2.82 -8.28
C LYS A 107 -27.59 -2.61 -7.57
N ASN A 108 -27.77 -3.23 -6.42
CA ASN A 108 -28.97 -3.13 -5.60
C ASN A 108 -28.57 -2.58 -4.24
N GLU A 109 -29.27 -1.54 -3.77
CA GLU A 109 -29.00 -0.87 -2.50
C GLU A 109 -29.12 -1.83 -1.31
N SER A 110 -29.99 -2.84 -1.42
CA SER A 110 -30.22 -3.85 -0.37
C SER A 110 -29.17 -4.96 -0.31
N ALA A 111 -28.27 -5.06 -1.30
CA ALA A 111 -27.26 -6.12 -1.33
C ALA A 111 -25.98 -5.67 -0.61
N PRO A 112 -25.31 -6.53 0.19
CA PRO A 112 -23.99 -6.23 0.75
C PRO A 112 -22.92 -6.25 -0.34
N ILE A 113 -21.81 -5.53 -0.12
CA ILE A 113 -20.58 -5.74 -0.88
C ILE A 113 -19.79 -6.88 -0.24
N ILE A 114 -19.42 -7.87 -1.05
CA ILE A 114 -18.64 -9.02 -0.60
C ILE A 114 -17.17 -8.67 -0.77
N VAL A 115 -16.41 -8.75 0.32
CA VAL A 115 -14.98 -8.50 0.33
C VAL A 115 -14.27 -9.75 0.81
N HIS A 116 -13.45 -10.35 -0.06
CA HIS A 116 -12.60 -11.48 0.28
C HIS A 116 -11.29 -10.96 0.85
N LEU A 117 -10.98 -11.36 2.09
CA LEU A 117 -9.80 -10.94 2.83
C LEU A 117 -8.83 -12.11 3.00
N GLY A 118 -7.67 -12.01 2.35
CA GLY A 118 -6.53 -12.91 2.50
C GLY A 118 -5.33 -12.20 3.11
N MET A 119 -4.32 -12.98 3.50
CA MET A 119 -3.07 -12.46 4.04
C MET A 119 -1.87 -13.24 3.52
N ASP A 120 -0.78 -12.56 3.20
CA ASP A 120 0.53 -13.16 2.98
C ASP A 120 1.45 -12.76 4.13
N LEU A 121 1.94 -13.75 4.86
CA LEU A 121 2.91 -13.50 5.93
C LEU A 121 4.31 -13.49 5.32
N GLN A 122 4.99 -12.33 5.35
CA GLN A 122 6.37 -12.23 4.88
C GLN A 122 7.37 -12.48 6.00
N ALA A 123 7.17 -11.88 7.17
CA ALA A 123 8.07 -12.05 8.29
C ALA A 123 7.38 -11.78 9.61
N ILE A 124 7.83 -12.50 10.64
CA ILE A 124 7.62 -12.11 12.04
C ILE A 124 8.83 -11.28 12.40
N ILE A 125 8.62 -9.98 12.64
CA ILE A 125 9.70 -9.03 12.92
C ILE A 125 10.13 -9.19 14.37
N ASP A 126 9.16 -9.14 15.28
CA ASP A 126 9.42 -9.14 16.72
C ASP A 126 8.19 -9.61 17.52
N ILE A 127 8.43 -10.21 18.68
CA ILE A 127 7.41 -10.58 19.66
C ILE A 127 7.90 -10.06 21.02
N ASP A 128 7.32 -8.95 21.47
CA ASP A 128 7.63 -8.36 22.77
C ASP A 128 6.73 -8.97 23.85
N GLU A 129 7.30 -9.87 24.65
CA GLU A 129 6.56 -10.59 25.70
C GLU A 129 6.15 -9.69 26.86
N LYS A 130 6.92 -8.62 27.11
CA LYS A 130 6.62 -7.68 28.20
C LYS A 130 5.51 -6.72 27.80
N ALA A 131 5.58 -6.19 26.58
CA ALA A 131 4.58 -5.28 26.05
C ALA A 131 3.33 -6.02 25.53
N GLN A 132 3.40 -7.34 25.36
CA GLN A 132 2.33 -8.16 24.78
C GLN A 132 2.00 -7.73 23.34
N ILE A 133 3.04 -7.58 22.52
CA ILE A 133 2.92 -7.08 21.14
C ILE A 133 3.60 -8.05 20.17
N MET A 134 2.88 -8.40 19.10
CA MET A 134 3.46 -9.08 17.94
C MET A 134 3.58 -8.10 16.78
N GLN A 135 4.80 -7.95 16.24
CA GLN A 135 5.08 -7.15 15.06
C GLN A 135 5.34 -8.04 13.83
N THR A 136 4.53 -7.86 12.78
CA THR A 136 4.59 -8.66 11.55
C THR A 136 4.72 -7.78 10.31
N ASN A 137 5.39 -8.29 9.28
CA ASN A 137 5.35 -7.76 7.92
C ASN A 137 4.42 -8.64 7.09
N ILE A 138 3.34 -8.06 6.56
CA ILE A 138 2.34 -8.79 5.80
C ILE A 138 1.93 -8.04 4.53
N TRP A 139 1.43 -8.78 3.56
CA TRP A 139 0.54 -8.22 2.54
C TRP A 139 -0.88 -8.59 2.88
N VAL A 140 -1.77 -7.60 2.91
CA VAL A 140 -3.21 -7.83 3.07
C VAL A 140 -3.81 -7.90 1.69
N ARG A 141 -4.49 -9.00 1.33
CA ARG A 141 -5.16 -9.14 0.03
C ARG A 141 -6.65 -8.87 0.20
N MET A 142 -7.17 -7.87 -0.50
CA MET A 142 -8.58 -7.57 -0.56
C MET A 142 -9.07 -7.70 -2.00
N ASN A 143 -10.10 -8.52 -2.19
CA ASN A 143 -10.78 -8.66 -3.47
C ASN A 143 -12.25 -8.32 -3.33
N TRP A 144 -12.77 -7.46 -4.20
CA TRP A 144 -14.19 -7.13 -4.30
C TRP A 144 -14.58 -6.89 -5.76
N GLU A 145 -15.87 -6.72 -6.01
CA GLU A 145 -16.41 -6.38 -7.32
C GLU A 145 -16.95 -4.95 -7.30
N ASP A 146 -16.57 -4.16 -8.31
CA ASP A 146 -17.08 -2.82 -8.56
C ASP A 146 -17.74 -2.76 -9.93
N ILE A 147 -19.07 -2.65 -9.93
CA ILE A 147 -19.88 -2.64 -11.15
C ILE A 147 -19.62 -1.42 -12.04
N PHE A 148 -19.15 -0.31 -11.46
CA PHE A 148 -18.90 0.94 -12.19
C PHE A 148 -17.53 0.92 -12.88
N LEU A 149 -16.65 0.00 -12.49
CA LEU A 149 -15.32 -0.18 -13.07
C LEU A 149 -15.28 -1.33 -14.10
N THR A 150 -16.33 -1.46 -14.90
CA THR A 150 -16.49 -2.51 -15.93
C THR A 150 -16.36 -1.93 -17.34
N TRP A 151 -15.66 -2.59 -18.26
CA TRP A 151 -15.56 -2.17 -19.67
C TRP A 151 -15.48 -3.36 -20.62
N ASP A 152 -15.75 -3.12 -21.91
CA ASP A 152 -15.52 -4.12 -22.96
C ASP A 152 -14.09 -3.99 -23.50
N PRO A 153 -13.22 -5.01 -23.34
CA PRO A 153 -11.87 -4.98 -23.89
C PRO A 153 -11.82 -4.69 -25.40
N ALA A 154 -12.82 -5.11 -26.16
CA ALA A 154 -12.85 -4.92 -27.62
C ALA A 154 -12.89 -3.44 -28.03
N GLU A 155 -13.42 -2.55 -27.17
CA GLU A 155 -13.48 -1.11 -27.42
C GLU A 155 -12.16 -0.38 -27.08
N TYR A 156 -11.32 -0.98 -26.24
CA TYR A 156 -10.12 -0.36 -25.68
C TYR A 156 -8.85 -1.16 -26.00
N GLY A 157 -8.74 -1.70 -27.22
CA GLY A 157 -7.52 -2.36 -27.68
C GLY A 157 -7.17 -3.64 -26.89
N ASP A 158 -8.17 -4.43 -26.51
CA ASP A 158 -8.05 -5.68 -25.75
C ASP A 158 -7.40 -5.54 -24.37
N ILE A 159 -7.45 -4.34 -23.77
CA ILE A 159 -6.99 -4.11 -22.39
C ILE A 159 -7.92 -4.85 -21.42
N LYS A 160 -7.35 -5.78 -20.65
CA LYS A 160 -8.10 -6.62 -19.69
C LYS A 160 -7.92 -6.20 -18.23
N GLU A 161 -6.88 -5.42 -17.95
CA GLU A 161 -6.59 -4.94 -16.60
C GLU A 161 -5.87 -3.59 -16.64
N VAL A 162 -6.18 -2.76 -15.65
CA VAL A 162 -5.57 -1.43 -15.44
C VAL A 162 -5.17 -1.26 -13.99
N ARG A 163 -4.28 -0.29 -13.70
CA ARG A 163 -3.83 0.02 -12.34
C ARG A 163 -4.39 1.38 -11.94
N LEU A 164 -5.29 1.41 -10.98
CA LEU A 164 -5.89 2.65 -10.46
C LEU A 164 -5.33 2.98 -9.07
N PRO A 165 -5.01 4.25 -8.79
CA PRO A 165 -4.71 4.67 -7.42
C PRO A 165 -5.87 4.31 -6.48
N ILE A 166 -5.57 3.71 -5.32
CA ILE A 166 -6.62 3.34 -4.36
C ILE A 166 -7.41 4.55 -3.85
N THR A 167 -6.82 5.75 -3.94
CA THR A 167 -7.47 7.01 -3.56
C THR A 167 -8.50 7.51 -4.57
N SER A 168 -8.50 6.99 -5.80
CA SER A 168 -9.45 7.39 -6.86
C SER A 168 -10.61 6.42 -7.03
N ILE A 169 -10.65 5.32 -6.26
CA ILE A 169 -11.71 4.32 -6.30
C ILE A 169 -12.26 4.07 -4.89
N TRP A 170 -13.50 3.58 -4.80
CA TRP A 170 -14.06 3.16 -3.52
C TRP A 170 -13.22 2.02 -2.94
N LYS A 171 -12.93 2.09 -1.64
CA LYS A 171 -12.24 1.04 -0.89
C LYS A 171 -13.02 0.70 0.38
N PRO A 172 -13.06 -0.57 0.80
CA PRO A 172 -13.67 -0.92 2.07
C PRO A 172 -12.84 -0.38 3.24
N ASP A 173 -13.49 -0.10 4.36
CA ASP A 173 -12.91 0.43 5.60
C ASP A 173 -12.45 -0.70 6.54
N VAL A 174 -11.69 -1.65 6.00
CA VAL A 174 -11.15 -2.78 6.77
C VAL A 174 -9.96 -2.31 7.60
N LEU A 175 -10.06 -2.41 8.92
CA LEU A 175 -9.03 -2.02 9.88
C LEU A 175 -8.74 -3.16 10.86
N LEU A 176 -7.59 -3.09 11.52
CA LEU A 176 -7.19 -4.01 12.57
C LEU A 176 -7.71 -3.54 13.93
N TYR A 177 -8.61 -4.30 14.55
CA TYR A 177 -9.24 -3.92 15.83
C TYR A 177 -8.27 -3.92 17.01
N ASN A 178 -7.34 -4.89 17.02
CA ASN A 178 -6.37 -5.04 18.11
C ASN A 178 -5.00 -4.44 17.74
N SER A 179 -5.00 -3.35 16.99
CA SER A 179 -3.80 -2.56 16.71
C SER A 179 -3.34 -1.81 17.96
N VAL A 180 -2.02 -1.80 18.19
CA VAL A 180 -1.37 -0.98 19.23
C VAL A 180 -0.51 0.13 18.64
N ASP A 181 -0.59 0.32 17.31
CA ASP A 181 0.09 1.42 16.64
C ASP A 181 -0.68 2.74 16.84
N GLN A 182 0.04 3.87 16.83
CA GLN A 182 -0.57 5.20 16.85
C GLN A 182 -1.32 5.49 15.55
N ARG A 183 -0.89 4.88 14.43
CA ARG A 183 -1.58 4.95 13.14
C ARG A 183 -2.45 3.72 12.97
N PHE A 184 -3.76 3.85 13.19
CA PHE A 184 -4.71 2.74 13.02
C PHE A 184 -4.87 2.29 11.57
N ASP A 185 -4.69 3.20 10.59
CA ASP A 185 -4.57 2.85 9.17
C ASP A 185 -3.10 2.65 8.81
N THR A 186 -2.66 1.39 8.86
CA THR A 186 -1.26 0.99 8.58
C THR A 186 -1.04 0.56 7.12
N LEU A 187 -2.08 0.57 6.28
CA LEU A 187 -2.00 0.03 4.92
C LEU A 187 -1.37 1.05 3.96
N TRP A 188 -0.30 0.68 3.27
CA TRP A 188 0.32 1.58 2.30
C TRP A 188 -0.59 1.79 1.08
N PRO A 189 -0.80 3.03 0.60
CA PRO A 189 -1.73 3.35 -0.48
C PRO A 189 -1.16 3.01 -1.86
N VAL A 190 -0.91 1.72 -2.13
CA VAL A 190 -0.53 1.20 -3.45
C VAL A 190 -1.72 1.23 -4.41
N ASN A 191 -1.44 1.15 -5.71
CA ASN A 191 -2.47 1.02 -6.73
C ASN A 191 -3.22 -0.31 -6.59
N ALA A 192 -4.52 -0.29 -6.89
CA ALA A 192 -5.33 -1.47 -7.07
C ALA A 192 -5.25 -1.96 -8.52
N ILE A 193 -5.35 -3.27 -8.70
CA ILE A 193 -5.46 -3.91 -10.01
C ILE A 193 -6.96 -4.10 -10.28
N VAL A 194 -7.45 -3.50 -11.36
CA VAL A 194 -8.85 -3.60 -11.76
C VAL A 194 -8.92 -4.36 -13.08
N LYS A 195 -9.78 -5.38 -13.13
CA LYS A 195 -10.05 -6.17 -14.33
C LYS A 195 -11.29 -5.68 -15.06
N TYR A 196 -11.37 -5.97 -16.36
CA TYR A 196 -12.48 -5.54 -17.23
C TYR A 196 -13.87 -5.95 -16.75
N ASN A 197 -13.96 -7.04 -15.99
CA ASN A 197 -15.19 -7.54 -15.42
C ASN A 197 -15.59 -6.85 -14.10
N GLY A 198 -14.88 -5.81 -13.67
CA GLY A 198 -15.15 -5.10 -12.41
C GLY A 198 -14.51 -5.73 -11.18
N SER A 199 -13.77 -6.83 -11.33
CA SER A 199 -13.03 -7.41 -10.21
C SER A 199 -11.86 -6.50 -9.84
N VAL A 200 -11.82 -6.09 -8.57
CA VAL A 200 -10.78 -5.24 -8.00
C VAL A 200 -9.97 -6.07 -7.01
N THR A 201 -8.64 -6.03 -7.16
CA THR A 201 -7.68 -6.63 -6.25
C THR A 201 -6.76 -5.54 -5.70
N TRP A 202 -6.73 -5.39 -4.39
CA TRP A 202 -5.84 -4.46 -3.70
C TRP A 202 -4.98 -5.22 -2.69
N ILE A 203 -3.66 -5.07 -2.81
CA ILE A 203 -2.67 -5.81 -2.02
C ILE A 203 -1.69 -4.84 -1.33
N PRO A 204 -2.14 -4.06 -0.32
CA PRO A 204 -1.27 -3.16 0.40
C PRO A 204 -0.27 -3.92 1.30
N PRO A 205 1.02 -3.55 1.28
CA PRO A 205 1.96 -3.96 2.30
C PRO A 205 1.70 -3.21 3.61
N ALA A 206 1.92 -3.91 4.72
CA ALA A 206 1.77 -3.35 6.06
C ALA A 206 2.76 -3.97 7.04
N ILE A 207 3.34 -3.12 7.87
CA ILE A 207 3.98 -3.54 9.12
C ILE A 207 2.95 -3.33 10.21
N ILE A 208 2.51 -4.42 10.83
CA ILE A 208 1.43 -4.40 11.80
C ILE A 208 1.97 -4.69 13.19
N ARG A 209 1.58 -3.85 14.15
CA ARG A 209 1.79 -4.08 15.58
C ARG A 209 0.45 -4.45 16.21
N SER A 210 0.28 -5.71 16.55
CA SER A 210 -0.96 -6.24 17.13
C SER A 210 -0.77 -6.60 18.60
N SER A 211 -1.77 -6.33 19.43
CA SER A 211 -1.76 -6.81 20.82
C SER A 211 -1.94 -8.33 20.82
N CYS A 212 -1.03 -9.04 21.49
CA CYS A 212 -1.05 -10.48 21.62
C CYS A 212 -0.85 -10.88 23.08
N ARG A 213 -1.77 -11.66 23.63
CA ARG A 213 -1.62 -12.19 24.99
C ARG A 213 -0.57 -13.30 24.99
N ILE A 214 0.55 -13.04 25.65
CA ILE A 214 1.69 -13.96 25.73
C ILE A 214 1.67 -14.64 27.11
N ASP A 215 1.83 -15.97 27.12
CA ASP A 215 1.90 -16.79 28.33
C ASP A 215 3.30 -17.40 28.47
N VAL A 216 4.07 -16.91 29.46
CA VAL A 216 5.47 -17.32 29.70
C VAL A 216 5.61 -18.41 30.77
N THR A 217 4.53 -19.08 31.16
CA THR A 217 4.55 -20.12 32.21
C THR A 217 5.54 -21.27 31.95
N SER A 218 5.75 -21.62 30.68
CA SER A 218 6.62 -22.74 30.26
C SER A 218 7.94 -22.30 29.64
N PHE A 219 8.39 -21.08 29.90
CA PHE A 219 9.62 -20.53 29.33
C PHE A 219 10.85 -21.43 29.60
N PRO A 220 11.76 -21.66 28.62
CA PRO A 220 11.75 -21.18 27.23
C PRO A 220 11.06 -22.14 26.23
N PHE A 221 10.30 -23.13 26.71
CA PHE A 221 9.61 -24.15 25.91
C PHE A 221 8.14 -23.76 25.64
N ASP A 222 7.91 -22.48 25.41
CA ASP A 222 6.59 -21.88 25.26
C ASP A 222 6.12 -21.83 23.80
N ASP A 223 4.80 -22.04 23.63
CA ASP A 223 4.05 -21.85 22.39
C ASP A 223 3.16 -20.63 22.56
N GLN A 224 3.15 -19.74 21.56
CA GLN A 224 2.32 -18.53 21.56
C GLN A 224 1.35 -18.58 20.39
N THR A 225 0.14 -18.05 20.59
CA THR A 225 -0.84 -17.88 19.52
C THR A 225 -1.40 -16.46 19.56
N CYS A 226 -1.07 -15.70 18.54
CA CYS A 226 -1.45 -14.31 18.40
C CYS A 226 -2.57 -14.16 17.37
N ALA A 227 -3.57 -13.36 17.70
CA ALA A 227 -4.71 -13.08 16.82
C ALA A 227 -4.55 -11.70 16.18
N MET A 228 -4.79 -11.58 14.88
CA MET A 228 -4.96 -10.30 14.18
C MET A 228 -6.39 -10.23 13.66
N LYS A 229 -7.21 -9.34 14.24
CA LYS A 229 -8.64 -9.23 13.97
C LYS A 229 -8.92 -8.09 13.01
N PHE A 230 -9.26 -8.41 11.76
CA PHE A 230 -9.64 -7.43 10.75
C PHE A 230 -11.15 -7.38 10.59
N GLY A 231 -11.70 -6.17 10.54
CA GLY A 231 -13.12 -5.95 10.34
C GLY A 231 -13.41 -4.59 9.74
N SER A 232 -14.63 -4.40 9.24
CA SER A 232 -15.10 -3.07 8.84
C SER A 232 -15.33 -2.20 10.07
N TRP A 233 -14.83 -0.97 10.05
CA TRP A 233 -14.93 -0.08 11.21
C TRP A 233 -16.30 0.56 11.37
N THR A 234 -16.93 0.95 10.26
CA THR A 234 -18.17 1.74 10.25
C THR A 234 -19.38 0.97 9.70
N TYR A 235 -19.16 -0.07 8.90
CA TYR A 235 -20.23 -0.83 8.28
C TYR A 235 -20.53 -2.13 9.02
N SER A 236 -21.82 -2.45 9.15
CA SER A 236 -22.26 -3.77 9.56
C SER A 236 -22.18 -4.77 8.39
N GLY A 237 -22.35 -6.05 8.70
CA GLY A 237 -22.37 -7.15 7.72
C GLY A 237 -23.50 -7.08 6.69
N PHE A 238 -24.49 -6.20 6.87
CA PHE A 238 -25.50 -5.92 5.84
C PHE A 238 -24.99 -5.00 4.74
N PHE A 239 -23.96 -4.19 5.01
CA PHE A 239 -23.36 -3.30 4.04
C PHE A 239 -22.09 -3.90 3.46
N THR A 240 -21.18 -4.38 4.31
CA THR A 240 -19.88 -4.96 3.95
C THR A 240 -19.75 -6.33 4.59
N ASP A 241 -19.84 -7.38 3.77
CA ASP A 241 -19.69 -8.76 4.24
C ASP A 241 -18.28 -9.28 3.94
N LEU A 242 -17.51 -9.55 5.00
CA LEU A 242 -16.15 -10.03 4.91
C LEU A 242 -16.12 -11.56 4.86
N TYR A 243 -15.44 -12.10 3.85
CA TYR A 243 -15.16 -13.53 3.74
C TYR A 243 -13.67 -13.79 3.93
N ASN A 244 -13.31 -14.82 4.69
CA ASN A 244 -11.93 -15.25 4.80
C ASN A 244 -11.49 -15.92 3.48
N ASP A 245 -10.34 -15.50 2.97
CA ASP A 245 -9.66 -16.11 1.83
C ASP A 245 -8.41 -16.86 2.33
N SER A 246 -7.65 -17.40 1.38
CA SER A 246 -6.38 -18.07 1.58
C SER A 246 -5.37 -17.25 2.40
N VAL A 247 -4.52 -17.97 3.12
CA VAL A 247 -3.28 -17.44 3.68
C VAL A 247 -2.13 -18.05 2.89
N SER A 248 -1.23 -17.23 2.33
CA SER A 248 0.01 -17.75 1.74
C SER A 248 1.21 -17.51 2.65
N LEU A 249 2.07 -18.52 2.69
CA LEU A 249 3.38 -18.50 3.34
C LEU A 249 4.50 -18.56 2.29
N ASP A 250 4.20 -18.48 0.99
CA ASP A 250 5.19 -18.48 -0.07
C ASP A 250 6.26 -17.39 0.10
N PRO A 251 5.93 -16.14 0.52
CA PRO A 251 6.95 -15.12 0.76
C PRO A 251 7.53 -15.14 2.19
N TYR A 252 7.22 -16.15 3.01
CA TYR A 252 7.63 -16.19 4.41
C TYR A 252 9.14 -16.44 4.57
N THR A 253 9.81 -15.53 5.25
CA THR A 253 11.20 -15.70 5.70
C THR A 253 11.21 -16.22 7.14
N PRO A 254 11.82 -17.39 7.41
CA PRO A 254 11.89 -17.95 8.75
C PRO A 254 12.58 -17.01 9.75
N ASN A 255 11.99 -16.88 10.94
CA ASN A 255 12.55 -16.09 12.04
C ASN A 255 13.64 -16.90 12.80
N GLY A 256 14.66 -16.21 13.31
CA GLY A 256 15.79 -16.81 14.01
C GLY A 256 15.49 -17.27 15.45
N GLU A 257 14.48 -16.68 16.09
CA GLU A 257 14.06 -16.95 17.46
C GLU A 257 12.74 -17.75 17.53
N TRP A 258 11.85 -17.57 16.56
CA TRP A 258 10.52 -18.18 16.56
C TRP A 258 10.32 -19.12 15.37
N ASN A 259 9.90 -20.34 15.66
CA ASN A 259 9.39 -21.28 14.66
C ASN A 259 7.91 -21.01 14.41
N LEU A 260 7.55 -20.72 13.16
CA LEU A 260 6.15 -20.66 12.76
C LEU A 260 5.57 -22.07 12.73
N LEU A 261 4.50 -22.30 13.50
CA LEU A 261 3.80 -23.58 13.55
C LEU A 261 2.65 -23.62 12.53
N SER A 262 1.82 -22.58 12.54
CA SER A 262 0.66 -22.48 11.65
C SER A 262 0.16 -21.05 11.54
N VAL A 263 -0.55 -20.78 10.44
CA VAL A 263 -1.37 -19.57 10.27
C VAL A 263 -2.75 -19.99 9.79
N GLN A 264 -3.79 -19.57 10.49
CA GLN A 264 -5.17 -19.92 10.18
C GLN A 264 -6.01 -18.66 9.98
N SER A 265 -6.96 -18.69 9.03
CA SER A 265 -7.97 -17.64 8.86
C SER A 265 -9.32 -18.13 9.37
N VAL A 266 -9.94 -17.35 10.27
CA VAL A 266 -11.23 -17.68 10.88
C VAL A 266 -12.17 -16.51 10.67
N ARG A 267 -13.31 -16.74 10.00
CA ARG A 267 -14.39 -15.76 9.89
C ARG A 267 -15.30 -15.85 11.11
N ASN A 268 -15.50 -14.74 11.79
CA ASN A 268 -16.43 -14.61 12.91
C ASN A 268 -17.60 -13.70 12.51
N ARG A 269 -18.78 -14.01 13.05
CA ARG A 269 -19.99 -13.20 12.90
C ARG A 269 -20.55 -12.95 14.28
N LEU A 270 -20.40 -11.72 14.77
CA LEU A 270 -20.85 -11.30 16.08
C LEU A 270 -22.15 -10.51 15.93
N VAL A 271 -23.13 -10.79 16.78
CA VAL A 271 -24.34 -9.96 16.91
C VAL A 271 -24.30 -9.43 18.33
N TYR A 272 -24.35 -8.12 18.48
CA TYR A 272 -24.32 -7.47 19.80
C TYR A 272 -25.74 -7.25 20.30
N ASP A 273 -25.95 -7.28 21.61
CA ASP A 273 -27.28 -7.07 22.21
C ASP A 273 -27.87 -5.68 21.88
N CYS A 274 -27.01 -4.69 21.58
CA CYS A 274 -27.45 -3.34 21.24
C CYS A 274 -28.09 -3.23 19.85
N CYS A 275 -27.73 -4.09 18.89
CA CYS A 275 -28.11 -3.94 17.50
C CYS A 275 -28.45 -5.30 16.84
N PRO A 276 -29.53 -5.39 16.04
CA PRO A 276 -29.87 -6.61 15.33
C PRO A 276 -28.91 -6.93 14.17
N GLU A 277 -28.05 -5.99 13.78
CA GLU A 277 -27.10 -6.18 12.69
C GLU A 277 -25.90 -7.03 13.10
N PRO A 278 -25.44 -7.96 12.24
CA PRO A 278 -24.20 -8.67 12.47
C PRO A 278 -22.99 -7.79 12.17
N TYR A 279 -21.93 -7.93 12.95
CA TYR A 279 -20.59 -7.44 12.66
C TYR A 279 -19.72 -8.63 12.31
N VAL A 280 -19.09 -8.55 11.14
CA VAL A 280 -18.27 -9.64 10.61
C VAL A 280 -16.80 -9.24 10.73
N ASP A 281 -15.98 -10.15 11.22
CA ASP A 281 -14.53 -10.01 11.26
C ASP A 281 -13.85 -11.27 10.71
N VAL A 282 -12.65 -11.10 10.19
CA VAL A 282 -11.75 -12.18 9.84
C VAL A 282 -10.53 -12.09 10.74
N THR A 283 -10.34 -13.11 11.55
CA THR A 283 -9.23 -13.23 12.49
C THR A 283 -8.17 -14.16 11.91
N PHE A 284 -6.95 -13.65 11.75
CA PHE A 284 -5.78 -14.48 11.44
C PHE A 284 -5.11 -14.91 12.74
N LEU A 285 -5.01 -16.21 12.97
CA LEU A 285 -4.33 -16.81 14.11
C LEU A 285 -2.93 -17.25 13.68
N ILE A 286 -1.89 -16.64 14.25
CA ILE A 286 -0.50 -17.03 14.01
C ILE A 286 0.00 -17.77 15.26
N SER A 287 0.33 -19.05 15.10
CA SER A 287 0.89 -19.88 16.16
C SER A 287 2.39 -20.06 15.95
N VAL A 288 3.18 -19.80 17.00
CA VAL A 288 4.64 -19.85 16.98
C VAL A 288 5.18 -20.61 18.19
N ARG A 289 6.38 -21.18 18.04
CA ARG A 289 7.14 -21.85 19.10
C ARG A 289 8.50 -21.22 19.26
N ARG A 290 8.93 -20.94 20.48
CA ARG A 290 10.26 -20.40 20.74
C ARG A 290 11.36 -21.41 20.40
N ARG A 291 12.46 -20.94 19.80
CA ARG A 291 13.69 -21.71 19.63
C ARG A 291 14.50 -21.67 20.93
N THR A 292 14.60 -22.81 21.58
CA THR A 292 15.20 -22.93 22.91
C THR A 292 16.73 -22.94 22.92
N LEU A 293 17.38 -23.13 21.76
CA LEU A 293 18.84 -23.30 21.66
C LEU A 293 19.63 -22.11 22.22
N TYR A 294 19.15 -20.88 22.02
CA TYR A 294 19.82 -19.69 22.54
C TYR A 294 19.76 -19.60 24.08
N TYR A 295 18.66 -20.05 24.67
CA TYR A 295 18.41 -19.98 26.11
C TYR A 295 19.00 -21.17 26.89
N GLY A 296 19.27 -22.30 26.22
CA GLY A 296 19.86 -23.49 26.83
C GLY A 296 21.38 -23.43 27.04
N SER A 297 22.11 -22.57 26.31
CA SER A 297 23.58 -22.49 26.39
C SER A 297 24.13 -21.72 27.60
N PHE A 298 23.27 -21.16 28.45
CA PHE A 298 23.68 -20.46 29.68
C PHE A 298 23.47 -21.28 30.97
N TYR A 299 23.06 -22.54 30.85
CA TYR A 299 22.79 -23.44 31.98
C TYR A 299 23.75 -24.64 32.10
N PHE A 300 24.96 -24.55 31.53
CA PHE A 300 26.05 -25.51 31.76
C PHE A 300 27.38 -24.80 32.02
#